data_AF-A0A3C0YAB2-F1
#
_entry.id   AF-A0A3C0YAB2-F1
#
_cell.length_a   1.000
_cell.length_b   1.000
_cell.length_c   1.000
_cell.angle_alpha   90.00
_cell.angle_beta   90.00
_cell.angle_gamma   90.00
#
_symmetry.space_group_name_H-M   'P 1'
#
loop_
_entity.id
_entity.type
_entity.pdbx_description
1 polymer ?
#
loop_
_entity_poly.entity_id
_entity_poly.type
_entity_poly.pdbx_seq_one_letter_code
_entity_poly.pdbx_strand_id
1 'polypeptide(L)'
;MKLSPDDVRRIAEQSGAIPPCKSCSVFACAGWESFPGTASDSELIRVGSMWLPGDDDPTLAEHHPDGTNYWSTSAPIALDFHPYNRCEVWQCRHCGHPFLRYTEYGGYYEDRRIRDMNPALIV
;
A
#
# COMPACT_ATOMS: atom_id res chain seq x y z
N MET A 1 13.26 -3.18 -6.85
CA MET A 1 13.98 -3.39 -5.57
C MET A 1 13.05 -4.13 -4.63
N LYS A 2 13.54 -5.17 -3.94
CA LYS A 2 12.77 -5.85 -2.89
C LYS A 2 12.86 -5.06 -1.59
N LEU A 3 11.75 -4.96 -0.86
CA LEU A 3 11.65 -4.32 0.46
C LEU A 3 11.36 -5.40 1.51
N SER A 4 11.99 -5.29 2.66
CA SER A 4 11.61 -6.04 3.86
C SER A 4 10.51 -5.32 4.64
N PRO A 5 9.78 -6.00 5.55
CA PRO A 5 8.85 -5.34 6.48
C PRO A 5 9.48 -4.18 7.25
N ASP A 6 10.72 -4.33 7.70
CA ASP A 6 11.45 -3.26 8.41
C ASP A 6 11.72 -2.05 7.52
N ASP A 7 11.96 -2.24 6.23
CA ASP A 7 12.11 -1.13 5.29
C ASP A 7 10.81 -0.35 5.13
N VAL A 8 9.67 -1.03 5.04
CA VAL A 8 8.37 -0.38 4.92
C VAL A 8 8.01 0.36 6.20
N ARG A 9 8.25 -0.24 7.37
CA ARG A 9 8.05 0.41 8.67
C ARG A 9 8.86 1.70 8.77
N ARG A 10 10.15 1.64 8.39
CA ARG A 10 11.02 2.82 8.36
C ARG A 10 10.51 3.92 7.42
N ILE A 11 10.03 3.55 6.23
CA ILE A 11 9.45 4.53 5.29
C ILE A 11 8.20 5.18 5.90
N ALA A 12 7.35 4.42 6.58
CA ALA A 12 6.15 4.94 7.21
C ALA A 12 6.49 5.90 8.37
N GLU A 13 7.45 5.54 9.21
CA GLU A 13 7.94 6.40 10.30
C GLU A 13 8.53 7.72 9.76
N GLN A 14 9.27 7.66 8.66
CA GLN A 14 9.94 8.83 8.07
C GLN A 14 8.99 9.75 7.29
N SER A 15 8.06 9.17 6.53
CA SER A 15 7.26 9.92 5.55
C SER A 15 5.76 9.91 5.82
N GLY A 16 5.25 9.00 6.64
CA GLY A 16 3.80 8.87 6.85
C GLY A 16 3.17 9.97 7.69
N ALA A 17 3.97 10.78 8.40
CA ALA A 17 3.52 12.00 9.06
C ALA A 17 3.39 13.20 8.11
N ILE A 18 3.95 13.12 6.90
CA ILE A 18 3.82 14.18 5.89
C ILE A 18 2.36 14.20 5.44
N PRO A 19 1.64 15.33 5.44
CA PRO A 19 0.27 15.36 4.92
C PRO A 19 0.25 15.23 3.38
N PRO A 20 -0.77 14.57 2.78
CA PRO A 20 -0.92 14.54 1.33
C PRO A 20 -1.03 15.95 0.73
N CYS A 21 -0.27 16.23 -0.33
CA CYS A 21 -0.34 17.52 -1.03
C CYS A 21 -1.41 17.49 -2.13
N LYS A 22 -1.62 18.62 -2.81
CA LYS A 22 -2.60 18.75 -3.90
C LYS A 22 -2.41 17.72 -5.03
N SER A 23 -1.18 17.30 -5.32
CA SER A 23 -0.88 16.31 -6.37
C SER A 23 -1.29 14.88 -5.99
N CYS A 24 -1.28 14.53 -4.70
CA CYS A 24 -1.50 13.15 -4.27
C CYS A 24 -2.70 12.94 -3.34
N SER A 25 -3.39 14.00 -2.92
CA SER A 25 -4.55 13.90 -2.03
C SER A 25 -5.68 13.05 -2.62
N VAL A 26 -5.79 12.97 -3.95
CA VAL A 26 -6.74 12.09 -4.65
C VAL A 26 -6.46 10.60 -4.42
N PHE A 27 -5.25 10.23 -3.98
CA PHE A 27 -4.82 8.86 -3.71
C PHE A 27 -4.86 8.48 -2.22
N ALA A 28 -5.07 9.46 -1.32
CA ALA A 28 -5.02 9.29 0.13
C ALA A 28 -6.30 8.65 0.69
N CYS A 29 -6.63 7.47 0.18
CA CYS A 29 -7.77 6.66 0.60
C CYS A 29 -7.39 5.85 1.86
N ALA A 30 -8.14 6.02 2.95
CA ALA A 30 -7.85 5.34 4.21
C ALA A 30 -7.97 3.80 4.11
N GLY A 31 -8.88 3.31 3.25
CA GLY A 31 -9.03 1.91 2.89
C GLY A 31 -8.52 1.63 1.46
N TRP A 32 -8.59 0.37 1.06
CA TRP A 32 -8.26 -0.03 -0.31
C TRP A 32 -9.31 0.48 -1.30
N GLU A 33 -8.87 1.25 -2.28
CA GLU A 33 -9.70 1.73 -3.39
C GLU A 33 -9.04 1.40 -4.73
N SER A 34 -9.84 1.27 -5.78
CA SER A 34 -9.32 1.16 -7.15
C SER A 34 -8.55 2.42 -7.50
N PHE A 35 -7.42 2.31 -8.22
CA PHE A 35 -6.66 3.49 -8.61
C PHE A 35 -7.53 4.44 -9.45
N PRO A 36 -7.61 5.75 -9.12
CA PRO A 36 -8.54 6.66 -9.78
C PRO A 36 -8.27 6.74 -11.29
N GLY A 37 -9.26 6.36 -12.11
CA GLY A 37 -9.12 6.31 -13.57
C GLY A 37 -8.90 7.68 -14.23
N THR A 38 -9.21 8.77 -13.53
CA THR A 38 -8.99 10.15 -14.00
C THR A 38 -7.63 10.72 -13.57
N ALA A 39 -6.85 9.99 -12.78
CA ALA A 39 -5.56 10.45 -12.27
C ALA A 39 -4.41 9.71 -12.97
N SER A 40 -3.30 10.42 -13.20
CA SER A 40 -2.07 9.81 -13.70
C SER A 40 -1.23 9.29 -12.53
N ASP A 41 -0.57 8.14 -12.71
CA ASP A 41 0.45 7.65 -11.79
C ASP A 41 1.78 8.42 -11.90
N SER A 42 1.89 9.39 -12.82
CA SER A 42 3.07 10.25 -12.98
C SER A 42 3.43 11.00 -11.70
N GLU A 43 2.45 11.33 -10.86
CA GLU A 43 2.64 12.03 -9.58
C GLU A 43 3.27 11.13 -8.50
N LEU A 44 3.35 9.82 -8.75
CA LEU A 44 3.88 8.83 -7.85
C LEU A 44 5.18 8.22 -8.41
N ILE A 45 6.03 7.76 -7.50
CA ILE A 45 7.21 6.96 -7.81
C ILE A 45 7.21 5.69 -6.97
N ARG A 46 7.46 4.54 -7.61
CA ARG A 46 7.64 3.28 -6.90
C ARG A 46 8.97 3.29 -6.16
N VAL A 47 8.92 3.05 -4.86
CA VAL A 47 10.08 2.90 -3.99
C VAL A 47 10.59 1.45 -4.06
N GLY A 48 9.69 0.47 -4.00
CA GLY A 48 10.02 -0.95 -4.09
C GLY A 48 8.80 -1.85 -3.91
N SER A 49 9.03 -3.16 -3.78
CA SER A 49 7.97 -4.15 -3.53
C SER A 49 8.35 -5.16 -2.48
N MET A 50 7.35 -5.60 -1.72
CA MET A 50 7.47 -6.65 -0.70
C MET A 50 7.72 -8.04 -1.31
N TRP A 51 7.24 -8.23 -2.53
CA TRP A 51 7.38 -9.47 -3.29
C TRP A 51 7.84 -9.16 -4.73
N LEU A 52 8.73 -9.98 -5.26
CA LEU A 52 9.19 -9.91 -6.65
C LEU A 52 8.89 -11.21 -7.40
N PRO A 53 8.69 -11.15 -8.73
CA PRO A 53 8.61 -12.36 -9.54
C PRO A 53 9.84 -13.25 -9.34
N GLY A 54 9.62 -14.51 -8.97
CA GLY A 54 10.67 -15.49 -8.67
C GLY A 54 10.92 -15.74 -7.18
N ASP A 55 10.33 -14.93 -6.31
CA ASP A 55 10.22 -15.27 -4.87
C ASP A 55 9.17 -16.36 -4.65
N ASP A 56 9.29 -17.08 -3.52
CA ASP A 56 8.23 -17.96 -3.05
C ASP A 56 6.89 -17.22 -2.91
N ASP A 57 5.79 -17.92 -3.19
CA ASP A 57 4.46 -17.34 -3.04
C ASP A 57 4.20 -16.97 -1.57
N PRO A 58 3.90 -15.70 -1.26
CA PRO A 58 3.66 -15.29 0.10
C PRO A 58 2.27 -15.74 0.54
N THR A 59 2.12 -15.90 1.85
CA THR A 59 0.88 -16.39 2.47
C THR A 59 -0.35 -15.58 2.05
N LEU A 60 -1.47 -16.27 1.90
CA LEU A 60 -2.79 -15.68 1.70
C LEU A 60 -3.55 -15.45 3.02
N ALA A 61 -2.93 -15.77 4.16
CA ALA A 61 -3.52 -15.49 5.46
C ALA A 61 -3.68 -13.98 5.67
N GLU A 62 -4.83 -13.58 6.19
CA GLU A 62 -5.12 -12.20 6.61
C GLU A 62 -4.93 -12.05 8.12
N HIS A 63 -4.64 -10.84 8.58
CA HIS A 63 -4.45 -10.53 10.00
C HIS A 63 -5.44 -9.43 10.44
N HIS A 64 -6.49 -9.83 11.15
CA HIS A 64 -7.57 -8.95 11.60
C HIS A 64 -7.98 -9.26 13.06
N PRO A 65 -7.10 -9.01 14.05
CA PRO A 65 -7.34 -9.37 15.46
C PRO A 65 -8.55 -8.65 16.07
N ASP A 66 -8.86 -7.44 15.59
CA ASP A 66 -9.96 -6.61 16.09
C ASP A 66 -11.25 -6.76 15.25
N GLY A 67 -11.38 -7.83 14.47
CA GLY A 67 -12.57 -8.11 13.67
C GLY A 67 -12.78 -7.17 12.48
N THR A 68 -11.74 -6.42 12.07
CA THR A 68 -11.72 -5.71 10.79
C THR A 68 -11.77 -6.69 9.62
N ASN A 69 -11.92 -6.17 8.41
CA ASN A 69 -11.79 -6.95 7.18
C ASN A 69 -10.94 -6.18 6.15
N TYR A 70 -10.70 -6.82 5.01
CA TYR A 70 -9.95 -6.26 3.88
C TYR A 70 -10.35 -4.82 3.49
N TRP A 71 -11.65 -4.48 3.54
CA TRP A 71 -12.18 -3.16 3.14
C TRP A 71 -12.19 -2.12 4.26
N SER A 72 -11.89 -2.54 5.49
CA SER A 72 -11.98 -1.65 6.65
C SER A 72 -10.89 -0.59 6.59
N THR A 73 -11.26 0.69 6.72
CA THR A 73 -10.31 1.81 6.76
C THR A 73 -9.35 1.73 7.95
N SER A 74 -9.79 1.08 9.04
CA SER A 74 -9.00 0.81 10.24
C SER A 74 -8.30 -0.56 10.23
N ALA A 75 -8.36 -1.33 9.13
CA ALA A 75 -7.66 -2.62 9.06
C ALA A 75 -6.15 -2.41 9.27
N PRO A 76 -5.49 -3.26 10.09
CA PRO A 76 -4.06 -3.16 10.30
C PRO A 76 -3.30 -3.41 9.00
N ILE A 77 -2.21 -2.67 8.80
CA ILE A 77 -1.22 -2.86 7.74
C ILE A 77 -0.20 -3.89 8.26
N ALA A 78 -0.57 -5.16 8.18
CA ALA A 78 0.22 -6.30 8.69
C ALA A 78 1.15 -6.83 7.60
N LEU A 79 2.42 -6.39 7.62
CA LEU A 79 3.34 -6.50 6.47
C LEU A 79 3.71 -7.93 6.06
N ASP A 80 3.56 -8.90 6.96
CA ASP A 80 3.80 -10.33 6.70
C ASP A 80 2.56 -11.07 6.16
N PHE A 81 1.40 -10.41 6.12
CA PHE A 81 0.11 -11.00 5.78
C PHE A 81 -0.48 -10.41 4.50
N HIS A 82 -1.47 -11.10 3.94
CA HIS A 82 -2.21 -10.64 2.77
C HIS A 82 -3.05 -9.39 3.11
N PRO A 83 -3.13 -8.38 2.21
CA PRO A 83 -2.44 -8.26 0.91
C PRO A 83 -1.05 -7.59 1.00
N TYR A 84 -0.64 -7.13 2.17
CA TYR A 84 0.52 -6.25 2.36
C TYR A 84 1.85 -6.91 2.00
N ASN A 85 1.98 -8.21 2.24
CA ASN A 85 3.14 -9.01 1.85
C ASN A 85 3.36 -9.12 0.33
N ARG A 86 2.39 -8.66 -0.48
CA ARG A 86 2.47 -8.58 -1.95
C ARG A 86 2.48 -7.13 -2.46
N CYS A 87 2.44 -6.15 -1.57
CA CYS A 87 2.30 -4.76 -1.96
C CYS A 87 3.59 -4.17 -2.55
N GLU A 88 3.38 -3.14 -3.35
CA GLU A 88 4.40 -2.17 -3.72
C GLU A 88 4.27 -0.94 -2.81
N VAL A 89 5.42 -0.36 -2.44
CA VAL A 89 5.47 0.93 -1.74
C VAL A 89 5.75 2.03 -2.75
N TRP A 90 4.92 3.05 -2.73
CA TRP A 90 4.99 4.22 -3.60
C TRP A 90 5.05 5.49 -2.77
N GLN A 91 5.57 6.57 -3.35
CA GLN A 91 5.59 7.89 -2.73
C GLN A 91 5.15 8.95 -3.73
N CYS A 92 4.53 10.02 -3.24
CA CYS A 92 4.33 11.22 -4.04
C CYS A 92 5.68 11.84 -4.41
N ARG A 93 5.89 12.13 -5.69
CA ARG A 93 7.10 12.81 -6.18
C ARG A 93 7.29 14.21 -5.61
N HIS A 94 6.20 14.86 -5.20
CA HIS A 94 6.22 16.26 -4.77
C HIS A 94 6.41 16.43 -3.26
N CYS A 95 5.75 15.58 -2.45
CA CYS A 95 5.81 15.71 -1.00
C CYS A 95 6.42 14.50 -0.28
N GLY A 96 6.62 13.37 -0.96
CA GLY A 96 7.14 12.14 -0.34
C GLY A 96 6.11 11.36 0.48
N HIS A 97 4.85 11.79 0.54
CA HIS A 97 3.79 11.06 1.23
C HIS A 97 3.68 9.62 0.68
N PRO A 98 3.69 8.58 1.55
CA PRO A 98 3.74 7.20 1.11
C PRO A 98 2.36 6.56 0.91
N PHE A 99 2.30 5.64 -0.05
CA PHE A 99 1.12 4.85 -0.39
C PHE A 99 1.50 3.39 -0.57
N LEU A 100 0.53 2.50 -0.33
CA LEU A 100 0.61 1.09 -0.69
C LEU A 100 -0.18 0.86 -1.97
N ARG A 101 0.36 0.04 -2.87
CA ARG A 101 -0.33 -0.45 -4.06
C ARG A 101 -0.36 -1.95 -4.09
N TYR A 102 -1.52 -2.50 -4.44
CA TYR A 102 -1.75 -3.93 -4.55
C TYR A 102 -2.53 -4.21 -5.83
N THR A 103 -2.08 -5.19 -6.61
CA THR A 103 -2.82 -5.64 -7.77
C THR A 103 -3.68 -6.84 -7.40
N GLU A 104 -4.99 -6.64 -7.42
CA GLU A 104 -5.98 -7.69 -7.23
C GLU A 104 -6.29 -8.34 -8.57
N TYR A 105 -6.14 -9.66 -8.64
CA TYR A 105 -6.43 -10.46 -9.82
C TYR A 105 -7.73 -11.21 -9.64
N GLY A 106 -8.74 -10.87 -10.44
CA GLY A 106 -9.94 -11.65 -10.63
C GLY A 106 -9.83 -12.55 -11.87
N GLY A 107 -10.77 -13.47 -12.05
CA GLY A 107 -10.76 -14.39 -13.20
C GLY A 107 -10.79 -13.71 -14.59
N TYR A 108 -11.25 -12.46 -14.66
CA TYR A 108 -11.36 -11.68 -15.90
C TYR A 108 -10.93 -10.21 -15.77
N TYR A 109 -10.40 -9.80 -14.63
CA TYR A 109 -10.02 -8.40 -14.40
C TYR A 109 -8.76 -8.30 -13.54
N GLU A 110 -8.07 -7.18 -13.73
CA GLU A 110 -6.98 -6.73 -12.87
C GLU A 110 -7.40 -5.38 -12.28
N ASP A 111 -7.44 -5.27 -10.97
CA ASP A 111 -7.67 -4.00 -10.28
C ASP A 111 -6.41 -3.58 -9.53
N ARG A 112 -5.83 -2.46 -9.97
CA ARG A 112 -4.66 -1.87 -9.33
C ARG A 112 -5.16 -0.98 -8.21
N ARG A 113 -5.11 -1.47 -6.97
CA ARG A 113 -5.60 -0.76 -5.80
C ARG A 113 -4.53 0.15 -5.20
N ILE A 114 -4.98 1.16 -4.49
CA ILE A 114 -4.16 2.08 -3.73
C ILE A 114 -4.76 2.31 -2.34
N ARG A 115 -3.89 2.51 -1.35
CA ARG A 115 -4.25 2.85 0.02
C ARG A 115 -3.19 3.76 0.63
N ASP A 116 -3.66 4.69 1.46
CA ASP A 116 -2.84 5.54 2.33
C ASP A 116 -2.00 4.71 3.30
N MET A 117 -0.70 4.99 3.40
CA MET A 117 0.19 4.25 4.30
C MET A 117 0.26 4.93 5.67
N ASN A 118 -0.86 4.90 6.39
CA ASN A 118 -0.94 5.46 7.74
C ASN A 118 -0.04 4.69 8.72
N PRO A 119 1.00 5.33 9.31
CA PRO A 119 1.93 4.66 10.22
C PRO A 119 1.26 4.08 11.47
N ALA A 120 0.15 4.68 11.92
CA ALA A 120 -0.57 4.23 13.11
C ALA A 120 -1.26 2.87 12.92
N LEU A 121 -1.38 2.39 11.68
CA LEU A 121 -2.00 1.09 11.37
C LEU A 121 -0.97 -0.01 11.13
N ILE A 122 0.33 0.28 11.11
CA ILE A 122 1.36 -0.73 10.81
C ILE A 122 1.60 -1.62 12.03
N VAL A 123 1.43 -2.93 11.82
CA VAL A 123 1.68 -3.97 12.84
C VAL A 123 2.76 -4.92 12.36
#